data_AF-A0A354FPG8-F1
#
_entry.id   AF-A0A354FPG8-F1
#
_cell.length_a   1.000
_cell.length_b   1.000
_cell.length_c   1.000
_cell.angle_alpha   90.00
_cell.angle_beta   90.00
_cell.angle_gamma   90.00
#
_symmetry.space_group_name_H-M   'P 1'
#
loop_
_entity.id
_entity.type
_entity.pdbx_description
1 polymer ?
#
loop_
_entity_poly.entity_id
_entity_poly.type
_entity_poly.pdbx_seq_one_letter_code
_entity_poly.pdbx_strand_id
1 'polypeptide(L)'
;MKCLIRQPSRLVWSLLWTVSVLADETKPLASKITPDSAKSKDFFTLIVLPDTQGYADTRHRETQKHWPEIGDQRACFYGQTEWIKKNHRARNIVMVTHVGDITQTEHDDEWKIADAAFKTIEPHVPYVLCSGNHDMGYSLQLRKTCQSRVSQFSRYFPPSRFIENSLYDAHFALDKQGHFREAGKTENYYLSFQAGGMDFMVITLEFKPRDEAIAWANQVAEKHPNHRIVVVTHGYLTKKGRLSESDGYPIKGNSGQVIWENFVSRHSNIFLVLSGHAGESRFTSEGRHGNLVHQIQS
;
A
#
# COMPACT_ATOMS: atom_id res chain seq x y z
N MET A 1 -33.97 -43.40 -3.57
CA MET A 1 -32.58 -43.46 -4.08
C MET A 1 -32.07 -42.04 -4.21
N LYS A 2 -30.99 -41.72 -3.50
CA LYS A 2 -30.29 -40.43 -3.55
C LYS A 2 -29.38 -40.41 -4.78
N CYS A 3 -29.39 -39.32 -5.55
CA CYS A 3 -28.27 -38.98 -6.43
C CYS A 3 -27.87 -37.53 -6.15
N LEU A 4 -26.80 -37.38 -5.38
CA LEU A 4 -26.05 -36.14 -5.22
C LEU A 4 -25.32 -35.86 -6.53
N ILE A 5 -25.51 -34.68 -7.12
CA ILE A 5 -24.52 -34.09 -8.02
C ILE A 5 -24.13 -32.74 -7.42
N ARG A 6 -22.83 -32.65 -7.13
CA ARG A 6 -22.13 -31.64 -6.35
C ARG A 6 -22.22 -30.26 -7.00
N GLN A 7 -22.49 -29.24 -6.18
CA GLN A 7 -22.13 -27.86 -6.50
C GLN A 7 -20.60 -27.72 -6.51
N PRO A 8 -20.00 -27.03 -7.50
CA PRO A 8 -18.60 -26.64 -7.42
C PRO A 8 -18.48 -25.42 -6.49
N SER A 9 -18.14 -25.69 -5.24
CA SER A 9 -17.53 -24.73 -4.33
C SER A 9 -16.13 -24.37 -4.83
N ARG A 10 -15.88 -23.07 -5.07
CA ARG A 10 -14.62 -22.33 -4.84
C ARG A 10 -14.73 -20.97 -5.53
N LEU A 11 -15.39 -20.03 -4.85
CA LEU A 11 -15.16 -18.61 -5.11
C LEU A 11 -13.72 -18.30 -4.64
N VAL A 12 -12.93 -17.74 -5.54
CA VAL A 12 -11.57 -17.28 -5.31
C VAL A 12 -11.63 -16.13 -4.30
N TRP A 13 -11.26 -16.39 -3.04
CA TRP A 13 -10.94 -15.34 -2.09
C TRP A 13 -9.54 -14.82 -2.48
N SER A 14 -9.47 -13.68 -3.16
CA SER A 14 -8.21 -12.96 -3.33
C SER A 14 -7.68 -12.54 -1.96
N LEU A 15 -6.38 -12.70 -1.75
CA LEU A 15 -5.72 -12.57 -0.45
C LEU A 15 -5.80 -11.12 0.06
N LEU A 16 -6.60 -10.91 1.12
CA LEU A 16 -6.34 -9.83 2.07
C LEU A 16 -5.11 -10.26 2.88
N TRP A 17 -3.96 -9.66 2.60
CA TRP A 17 -2.77 -9.85 3.43
C TRP A 17 -2.89 -8.99 4.70
N THR A 18 -2.95 -9.66 5.85
CA THR A 18 -2.84 -9.01 7.15
C THR A 18 -1.40 -9.13 7.64
N VAL A 19 -0.69 -8.02 7.81
CA VAL A 19 0.56 -8.02 8.58
C VAL A 19 0.20 -7.78 10.03
N SER A 20 0.46 -8.77 10.87
CA SER A 20 0.37 -8.66 12.33
C SER A 20 1.77 -8.39 12.87
N VAL A 21 2.00 -7.19 13.40
CA VAL A 21 3.27 -6.85 14.07
C VAL A 21 3.06 -7.06 15.57
N LEU A 22 3.93 -7.85 16.20
CA LEU A 22 3.98 -7.99 17.66
C LEU A 22 5.07 -7.09 18.21
N ALA A 23 4.83 -6.50 19.38
CA ALA A 23 5.72 -5.53 20.02
C ALA A 23 7.04 -6.11 20.59
N ASP A 24 7.24 -7.43 20.50
CA ASP A 24 8.38 -8.12 21.13
C ASP A 24 8.90 -9.24 20.21
N GLU A 25 10.09 -9.06 19.63
CA GLU A 25 10.74 -10.02 18.70
C GLU A 25 11.58 -11.09 19.40
N THR A 26 11.50 -11.24 20.73
CA THR A 26 12.47 -12.08 21.45
C THR A 26 12.12 -13.57 21.61
N LYS A 27 11.01 -14.09 21.06
CA LYS A 27 10.67 -15.54 21.20
C LYS A 27 10.08 -16.20 19.94
N PRO A 28 10.50 -17.46 19.60
CA PRO A 28 9.94 -18.19 18.47
C PRO A 28 8.48 -18.59 18.71
N LEU A 29 7.64 -18.39 17.70
CA LEU A 29 6.22 -18.67 17.75
C LEU A 29 5.96 -20.17 17.54
N ALA A 30 5.64 -20.88 18.62
CA ALA A 30 5.01 -22.21 18.56
C ALA A 30 3.62 -22.14 19.21
N SER A 31 2.62 -21.59 18.52
CA SER A 31 1.22 -21.92 18.82
C SER A 31 0.31 -21.65 17.63
N LYS A 32 -0.61 -22.59 17.39
CA LYS A 32 -1.70 -22.47 16.41
C LYS A 32 -2.61 -21.31 16.82
N ILE A 33 -2.84 -20.38 15.92
CA ILE A 33 -3.76 -19.25 16.12
C ILE A 33 -5.19 -19.79 16.19
N THR A 34 -5.82 -19.73 17.36
CA THR A 34 -7.26 -19.92 17.53
C THR A 34 -8.00 -18.58 17.50
N PRO A 35 -9.29 -18.53 17.08
CA PRO A 35 -9.96 -17.27 16.73
C PRO A 35 -10.41 -16.40 17.92
N ASP A 36 -10.16 -16.81 19.17
CA ASP A 36 -10.91 -16.32 20.32
C ASP A 36 -10.07 -15.75 21.48
N SER A 37 -8.80 -15.38 21.25
CA SER A 37 -8.15 -14.48 22.20
C SER A 37 -8.68 -13.07 21.96
N ALA A 38 -9.55 -12.62 22.86
CA ALA A 38 -9.79 -11.19 23.10
C ALA A 38 -8.42 -10.53 23.31
N LYS A 39 -7.90 -9.90 22.25
CA LYS A 39 -6.48 -9.59 22.09
C LYS A 39 -6.06 -8.51 23.08
N SER A 40 -4.87 -8.67 23.67
CA SER A 40 -4.26 -7.66 24.52
C SER A 40 -4.21 -6.30 23.79
N LYS A 41 -4.14 -5.20 24.55
CA LYS A 41 -3.98 -3.84 24.00
C LYS A 41 -2.70 -3.66 23.16
N ASP A 42 -1.86 -4.69 23.07
CA ASP A 42 -0.56 -4.70 22.39
C ASP A 42 -0.63 -5.18 20.94
N PHE A 43 -1.75 -5.76 20.50
CA PHE A 43 -1.91 -6.24 19.14
C PHE A 43 -2.61 -5.21 18.26
N PHE A 44 -2.08 -4.95 17.07
CA PHE A 44 -2.71 -4.14 16.03
C PHE A 44 -2.61 -4.79 14.65
N THR A 45 -3.45 -4.36 13.71
CA THR A 45 -3.43 -4.81 12.31
C THR A 45 -3.18 -3.65 11.37
N LEU A 46 -2.19 -3.82 10.49
CA LEU A 46 -2.00 -3.01 9.29
C LEU A 46 -2.51 -3.83 8.10
N ILE A 47 -3.50 -3.31 7.36
CA ILE A 47 -4.00 -3.97 6.14
C ILE A 47 -3.16 -3.51 4.96
N VAL A 48 -2.71 -4.45 4.13
CA VAL A 48 -2.07 -4.14 2.84
C VAL A 48 -3.05 -4.44 1.72
N LEU A 49 -3.38 -3.44 0.90
CA LEU A 49 -4.16 -3.58 -0.33
C LEU A 49 -3.21 -3.45 -1.53
N PRO A 50 -2.88 -4.55 -2.21
CA PRO A 50 -2.08 -4.51 -3.42
C PRO A 50 -2.92 -4.35 -4.68
N ASP A 51 -2.38 -3.57 -5.62
CA ASP A 51 -2.57 -3.77 -7.06
C ASP A 51 -4.05 -3.94 -7.47
N THR A 52 -4.88 -3.00 -6.98
CA THR A 52 -6.35 -3.02 -7.18
C THR A 52 -6.79 -2.62 -8.59
N GLN A 53 -5.84 -2.27 -9.46
CA GLN A 53 -6.02 -1.93 -10.87
C GLN A 53 -7.00 -2.86 -11.60
N GLY A 54 -6.91 -4.17 -11.39
CA GLY A 54 -7.77 -5.16 -12.05
C GLY A 54 -9.22 -5.09 -11.59
N TYR A 55 -9.46 -4.57 -10.37
CA TYR A 55 -10.80 -4.33 -9.85
C TYR A 55 -11.36 -2.97 -10.27
N ALA A 56 -10.50 -2.02 -10.63
CA ALA A 56 -10.89 -0.73 -11.18
C ALA A 56 -11.02 -0.74 -12.72
N ASP A 57 -10.42 -1.73 -13.41
CA ASP A 57 -10.37 -1.79 -14.88
C ASP A 57 -11.77 -1.84 -15.52
N THR A 58 -12.06 -0.82 -16.33
CA THR A 58 -13.34 -0.68 -17.06
C THR A 58 -13.30 -1.29 -18.47
N ARG A 59 -12.14 -1.79 -18.90
CA ARG A 59 -11.89 -2.29 -20.26
C ARG A 59 -12.22 -3.78 -20.36
N HIS A 60 -13.42 -4.17 -19.92
CA HIS A 60 -13.80 -5.58 -19.80
C HIS A 60 -13.65 -6.38 -21.10
N ARG A 61 -13.92 -5.77 -22.26
CA ARG A 61 -13.75 -6.44 -23.56
C ARG A 61 -12.29 -6.76 -23.84
N GLU A 62 -11.37 -5.86 -23.49
CA GLU A 62 -9.92 -6.04 -23.62
C GLU A 62 -9.41 -7.10 -22.64
N THR A 63 -9.87 -7.06 -21.39
CA THR A 63 -9.55 -8.03 -20.34
C THR A 63 -10.00 -9.44 -20.75
N GLN A 64 -11.23 -9.58 -21.25
CA GLN A 64 -11.78 -10.87 -21.71
C GLN A 64 -11.06 -11.46 -22.93
N LYS A 65 -10.40 -10.64 -23.76
CA LYS A 65 -9.57 -11.18 -24.86
C LYS A 65 -8.37 -11.98 -24.36
N HIS A 66 -7.83 -11.63 -23.19
CA HIS A 66 -6.67 -12.29 -22.60
C HIS A 66 -7.08 -13.30 -21.51
N TRP A 67 -8.17 -13.01 -20.80
CA TRP A 67 -8.69 -13.81 -19.70
C TRP A 67 -10.22 -13.93 -19.81
N PRO A 68 -10.74 -14.81 -20.69
CA PRO A 68 -12.17 -14.85 -21.05
C PRO A 68 -13.09 -15.19 -19.87
N GLU A 69 -12.57 -15.89 -18.86
CA GLU A 69 -13.30 -16.26 -17.65
C GLU A 69 -13.38 -15.13 -16.61
N ILE A 70 -12.59 -14.06 -16.77
CA ILE A 70 -12.59 -12.93 -15.85
C ILE A 70 -13.69 -11.96 -16.26
N GLY A 71 -14.79 -11.96 -15.49
CA GLY A 71 -15.84 -10.96 -15.58
C GLY A 71 -15.46 -9.64 -14.93
N ASP A 72 -16.43 -8.74 -14.81
CA ASP A 72 -16.29 -7.49 -14.05
C ASP A 72 -15.91 -7.76 -12.58
N GLN A 73 -14.77 -7.22 -12.15
CA GLN A 73 -14.21 -7.43 -10.82
C GLN A 73 -14.46 -6.28 -9.85
N ARG A 74 -15.25 -5.25 -10.21
CA ARG A 74 -15.50 -4.09 -9.32
C ARG A 74 -16.10 -4.49 -7.97
N ALA A 75 -16.94 -5.54 -7.98
CA ALA A 75 -17.49 -6.11 -6.75
C ALA A 75 -16.41 -6.62 -5.77
N CYS A 76 -15.24 -7.02 -6.27
CA CYS A 76 -14.11 -7.43 -5.43
C CYS A 76 -13.53 -6.23 -4.67
N PHE A 77 -13.33 -5.07 -5.33
CA PHE A 77 -12.82 -3.88 -4.65
C PHE A 77 -13.78 -3.43 -3.54
N TYR A 78 -15.07 -3.29 -3.88
CA TYR A 78 -16.09 -2.93 -2.91
C TYR A 78 -16.23 -3.97 -1.79
N GLY A 79 -16.13 -5.26 -2.12
CA GLY A 79 -16.14 -6.34 -1.13
C GLY A 79 -14.99 -6.25 -0.13
N GLN A 80 -13.78 -5.93 -0.60
CA GLN A 80 -12.61 -5.75 0.27
C GLN A 80 -12.78 -4.56 1.21
N THR A 81 -13.20 -3.40 0.71
CA THR A 81 -13.38 -2.21 1.56
C THR A 81 -14.58 -2.35 2.51
N GLU A 82 -15.66 -3.01 2.08
CA GLU A 82 -16.78 -3.39 2.95
C GLU A 82 -16.34 -4.37 4.05
N TRP A 83 -15.48 -5.33 3.73
CA TRP A 83 -14.94 -6.25 4.73
C TRP A 83 -14.10 -5.50 5.77
N ILE A 84 -13.22 -4.60 5.34
CA ILE A 84 -12.42 -3.76 6.24
C ILE A 84 -13.34 -2.95 7.16
N LYS A 85 -14.33 -2.25 6.60
CA LYS A 85 -15.33 -1.51 7.37
C LYS A 85 -16.01 -2.39 8.42
N LYS A 86 -16.46 -3.60 8.06
CA LYS A 86 -17.15 -4.50 8.99
C LYS A 86 -16.25 -5.08 10.08
N ASN A 87 -14.95 -5.22 9.81
CA ASN A 87 -14.02 -5.93 10.69
C ASN A 87 -13.06 -5.01 11.46
N HIS A 88 -13.01 -3.71 11.18
CA HIS A 88 -11.97 -2.83 11.72
C HIS A 88 -11.82 -2.89 13.24
N ARG A 89 -12.92 -2.84 13.99
CA ARG A 89 -12.88 -2.93 15.46
C ARG A 89 -12.44 -4.31 15.94
N ALA A 90 -13.06 -5.36 15.42
CA ALA A 90 -12.78 -6.74 15.84
C ALA A 90 -11.33 -7.18 15.56
N ARG A 91 -10.68 -6.56 14.56
CA ARG A 91 -9.30 -6.86 14.17
C ARG A 91 -8.28 -5.84 14.65
N ASN A 92 -8.72 -4.79 15.35
CA ASN A 92 -7.90 -3.62 15.67
C ASN A 92 -7.12 -3.12 14.44
N ILE A 93 -7.83 -2.85 13.35
CA ILE A 93 -7.23 -2.29 12.14
C ILE A 93 -6.90 -0.83 12.42
N VAL A 94 -5.62 -0.52 12.57
CA VAL A 94 -5.16 0.84 12.88
C VAL A 94 -4.97 1.68 11.63
N MET A 95 -4.68 1.04 10.49
CA MET A 95 -4.50 1.71 9.21
C MET A 95 -4.61 0.72 8.04
N VAL A 96 -5.00 1.22 6.87
CA VAL A 96 -4.92 0.52 5.58
C VAL A 96 -3.81 1.15 4.74
N THR A 97 -2.92 0.36 4.14
CA THR A 97 -1.89 0.82 3.21
C THR A 97 -2.15 0.25 1.83
N HIS A 98 -2.31 1.11 0.83
CA HIS A 98 -2.37 0.70 -0.57
C HIS A 98 -0.99 0.85 -1.22
N VAL A 99 -0.46 -0.21 -1.83
CA VAL A 99 0.94 -0.26 -2.33
C VAL A 99 1.09 0.12 -3.80
N GLY A 100 0.10 0.80 -4.38
CA GLY A 100 0.14 1.30 -5.76
C GLY A 100 -0.67 0.48 -6.75
N ASP A 101 -0.76 1.01 -7.96
CA ASP A 101 -1.61 0.52 -9.05
C ASP A 101 -3.09 0.45 -8.62
N ILE A 102 -3.64 1.62 -8.29
CA ILE A 102 -5.05 1.78 -7.92
C ILE A 102 -5.95 1.62 -9.15
N THR A 103 -5.50 2.16 -10.28
CA THR A 103 -6.17 2.14 -11.59
C THR A 103 -5.35 1.32 -12.57
N GLN A 104 -5.95 0.94 -13.69
CA GLN A 104 -5.29 0.12 -14.71
C GLN A 104 -4.75 0.94 -15.88
N THR A 105 -5.39 2.05 -16.18
CA THR A 105 -5.06 2.92 -17.32
C THR A 105 -5.30 4.40 -17.05
N GLU A 106 -5.39 4.80 -15.79
CA GLU A 106 -5.54 6.19 -15.37
C GLU A 106 -6.85 6.84 -15.87
N HIS A 107 -7.75 6.12 -16.54
CA HIS A 107 -9.02 6.68 -17.00
C HIS A 107 -9.87 7.13 -15.80
N ASP A 108 -10.56 8.27 -15.98
CA ASP A 108 -11.39 8.90 -14.95
C ASP A 108 -12.43 7.95 -14.34
N ASP A 109 -13.02 7.05 -15.14
CA ASP A 109 -14.00 6.08 -14.63
C ASP A 109 -13.37 5.01 -13.70
N GLU A 110 -12.11 4.62 -13.92
CA GLU A 110 -11.39 3.73 -13.01
C GLU A 110 -11.11 4.42 -11.68
N TRP A 111 -10.75 5.71 -11.73
CA TRP A 111 -10.58 6.53 -10.52
C TRP A 111 -11.88 6.72 -9.75
N LYS A 112 -13.03 6.90 -10.43
CA LYS A 112 -14.35 6.97 -9.75
C LYS A 112 -14.67 5.67 -9.00
N ILE A 113 -14.32 4.52 -9.58
CA ILE A 113 -14.51 3.22 -8.94
C ILE A 113 -13.65 3.11 -7.69
N ALA A 114 -12.35 3.45 -7.80
CA ALA A 114 -11.44 3.45 -6.66
C ALA A 114 -11.89 4.43 -5.56
N ASP A 115 -12.28 5.64 -5.93
CA ASP A 115 -12.81 6.65 -5.01
C ASP A 115 -14.05 6.14 -4.26
N ALA A 116 -15.01 5.54 -4.97
CA ALA A 116 -16.19 4.93 -4.35
C ALA A 116 -15.81 3.80 -3.40
N ALA A 117 -14.81 2.98 -3.73
CA ALA A 117 -14.34 1.91 -2.86
C ALA A 117 -13.69 2.46 -1.58
N PHE A 118 -12.84 3.48 -1.66
CA PHE A 118 -12.18 4.08 -0.50
C PHE A 118 -13.15 4.89 0.40
N LYS A 119 -14.17 5.55 -0.19
CA LYS A 119 -15.24 6.22 0.58
C LYS A 119 -15.96 5.28 1.55
N THR A 120 -15.98 3.98 1.28
CA THR A 120 -16.54 2.97 2.19
C THR A 120 -15.80 2.89 3.52
N ILE A 121 -14.48 3.10 3.55
CA ILE A 121 -13.66 2.96 4.78
C ILE A 121 -13.26 4.30 5.39
N GLU A 122 -13.35 5.39 4.62
CA GLU A 122 -12.93 6.74 5.00
C GLU A 122 -13.52 7.28 6.33
N PRO A 123 -14.77 6.93 6.73
CA PRO A 123 -15.32 7.31 8.05
C PRO A 123 -14.90 6.38 9.20
N HIS A 124 -14.14 5.31 8.94
CA HIS A 124 -13.96 4.19 9.86
C HIS A 124 -12.51 3.82 10.14
N VAL A 125 -11.65 3.86 9.12
CA VAL A 125 -10.24 3.45 9.21
C VAL A 125 -9.38 4.40 8.38
N PRO A 126 -8.32 4.99 8.94
CA PRO A 126 -7.41 5.81 8.16
C PRO A 126 -6.68 4.92 7.14
N TYR A 127 -6.42 5.47 5.97
CA TYR A 127 -5.66 4.83 4.92
C TYR A 127 -4.54 5.71 4.37
N VAL A 128 -3.47 5.07 3.92
CA VAL A 128 -2.33 5.65 3.19
C VAL A 128 -2.27 5.04 1.80
N LEU A 129 -1.97 5.86 0.80
CA LEU A 129 -1.88 5.45 -0.59
C LEU A 129 -0.47 5.67 -1.15
N CYS A 130 -0.03 4.74 -1.97
CA CYS A 130 1.07 4.90 -2.89
C CYS A 130 0.51 4.90 -4.32
N SER A 131 1.12 5.67 -5.23
CA SER A 131 0.84 5.60 -6.67
C SER A 131 1.70 4.50 -7.31
N GLY A 132 1.12 3.69 -8.19
CA GLY A 132 1.87 2.72 -9.01
C GLY A 132 2.14 3.19 -10.43
N ASN A 133 2.73 2.31 -11.25
CA ASN A 133 3.04 2.65 -12.64
C ASN A 133 1.79 2.76 -13.51
N HIS A 134 0.67 2.14 -13.12
CA HIS A 134 -0.61 2.23 -13.83
C HIS A 134 -1.41 3.50 -13.50
N ASP A 135 -1.06 4.20 -12.43
CA ASP A 135 -1.74 5.41 -11.97
C ASP A 135 -1.26 6.69 -12.66
N MET A 136 -0.38 6.58 -13.66
CA MET A 136 0.21 7.74 -14.33
C MET A 136 0.47 7.51 -15.82
N GLY A 137 0.34 8.58 -16.60
CA GLY A 137 0.87 8.69 -17.96
C GLY A 137 0.41 7.61 -18.92
N TYR A 138 -0.88 7.30 -18.96
CA TYR A 138 -1.41 6.35 -19.94
C TYR A 138 -1.40 6.93 -21.36
N SER A 139 -0.81 6.20 -22.31
CA SER A 139 -0.86 6.52 -23.74
C SER A 139 -1.85 5.59 -24.44
N LEU A 140 -2.92 6.17 -25.00
CA LEU A 140 -3.88 5.44 -25.84
C LEU A 140 -3.22 4.84 -27.09
N GLN A 141 -2.30 5.58 -27.72
CA GLN A 141 -1.61 5.16 -28.93
C GLN A 141 -0.70 3.95 -28.68
N LEU A 142 0.10 3.99 -27.60
CA LEU A 142 1.03 2.92 -27.26
C LEU A 142 0.37 1.80 -26.45
N ARG A 143 -0.82 2.07 -25.89
CA ARG A 143 -1.52 1.24 -24.89
C ARG A 143 -0.61 0.89 -23.70
N LYS A 144 0.20 1.85 -23.27
CA LYS A 144 1.17 1.71 -22.17
C LYS A 144 0.95 2.78 -21.12
N THR A 145 1.10 2.41 -19.85
CA THR A 145 1.13 3.34 -18.71
C THR A 145 2.54 3.89 -18.52
N CYS A 146 2.67 4.83 -17.58
CA CYS A 146 3.95 5.37 -17.15
C CYS A 146 4.76 6.02 -18.30
N GLN A 147 4.08 6.64 -19.26
CA GLN A 147 4.72 7.39 -20.36
C GLN A 147 5.08 8.83 -19.94
N SER A 148 4.48 9.32 -18.86
CA SER A 148 4.79 10.57 -18.19
C SER A 148 4.38 10.47 -16.72
N ARG A 149 4.68 11.49 -15.93
CA ARG A 149 4.27 11.60 -14.52
C ARG A 149 2.91 12.29 -14.33
N VAL A 150 2.19 12.57 -15.42
CA VAL A 150 0.83 13.13 -15.35
C VAL A 150 -0.08 12.09 -14.72
N SER A 151 -0.84 12.48 -13.70
CA SER A 151 -1.71 11.59 -12.92
C SER A 151 -2.87 12.36 -12.31
N GLN A 152 -4.04 11.73 -12.25
CA GLN A 152 -5.21 12.16 -11.49
C GLN A 152 -5.17 11.74 -10.01
N PHE A 153 -4.11 11.09 -9.53
CA PHE A 153 -3.98 10.63 -8.15
C PHE A 153 -4.33 11.72 -7.13
N SER A 154 -3.65 12.87 -7.20
CA SER A 154 -3.91 14.01 -6.29
C SER A 154 -5.21 14.78 -6.59
N ARG A 155 -5.88 14.51 -7.72
CA ARG A 155 -7.22 15.02 -8.00
C ARG A 155 -8.29 14.24 -7.23
N TYR A 156 -8.15 12.92 -7.15
CA TYR A 156 -9.09 12.04 -6.43
C TYR A 156 -8.75 11.90 -4.94
N PHE A 157 -7.47 11.97 -4.60
CA PHE A 157 -6.97 11.91 -3.23
C PHE A 157 -6.14 13.15 -2.91
N PRO A 158 -6.72 14.36 -2.94
CA PRO A 158 -6.00 15.58 -2.60
C PRO A 158 -5.62 15.58 -1.11
N PRO A 159 -4.58 16.33 -0.69
CA PRO A 159 -4.24 16.47 0.72
C PRO A 159 -5.42 16.89 1.61
N SER A 160 -6.30 17.78 1.12
CA SER A 160 -7.49 18.23 1.85
C SER A 160 -8.40 17.09 2.29
N ARG A 161 -8.52 16.03 1.47
CA ARG A 161 -9.33 14.84 1.80
C ARG A 161 -8.89 14.18 3.11
N PHE A 162 -7.59 14.24 3.40
CA PHE A 162 -7.02 13.70 4.63
C PHE A 162 -6.96 14.74 5.74
N ILE A 163 -6.53 15.97 5.42
CA ILE A 163 -6.34 17.07 6.39
C ILE A 163 -7.67 17.47 7.05
N GLU A 164 -8.76 17.50 6.29
CA GLU A 164 -10.09 17.92 6.73
C GLU A 164 -10.90 16.78 7.38
N ASN A 165 -10.42 15.53 7.28
CA ASN A 165 -11.06 14.38 7.89
C ASN A 165 -10.55 14.21 9.32
N SER A 166 -11.43 14.41 10.31
CA SER A 166 -11.09 14.33 11.74
C SER A 166 -10.56 12.95 12.18
N LEU A 167 -10.83 11.88 11.41
CA LEU A 167 -10.23 10.56 11.65
C LEU A 167 -8.70 10.61 11.58
N TYR A 168 -8.14 11.55 10.81
CA TYR A 168 -6.71 11.72 10.61
C TYR A 168 -6.06 12.69 11.60
N ASP A 169 -6.82 13.35 12.49
CA ASP A 169 -6.26 14.39 13.38
C ASP A 169 -5.11 13.87 14.24
N ALA A 170 -5.22 12.64 14.76
CA ALA A 170 -4.18 12.00 15.55
C ALA A 170 -2.98 11.47 14.72
N HIS A 171 -3.10 11.48 13.39
CA HIS A 171 -2.09 10.98 12.46
C HIS A 171 -1.22 12.10 11.86
N PHE A 172 -1.61 13.34 12.08
CA PHE A 172 -0.87 14.54 11.69
C PHE A 172 -0.25 15.24 12.91
N ALA A 173 0.88 15.91 12.70
CA ALA A 173 1.38 16.96 13.57
C ALA A 173 0.52 18.22 13.43
N LEU A 174 0.77 19.22 14.28
CA LEU A 174 0.06 20.51 14.24
C LEU A 174 0.12 21.16 12.85
N ASP A 175 1.29 21.14 12.21
CA ASP A 175 1.44 21.53 10.81
C ASP A 175 1.09 20.33 9.91
N LYS A 176 -0.21 20.17 9.62
CA LYS A 176 -0.70 19.10 8.75
C LYS A 176 -0.13 19.18 7.33
N GLN A 177 0.18 20.38 6.82
CA GLN A 177 0.71 20.53 5.46
C GLN A 177 2.16 20.09 5.35
N GLY A 178 2.94 20.24 6.43
CA GLY A 178 4.32 19.74 6.53
C GLY A 178 4.48 18.21 6.41
N HIS A 179 3.37 17.47 6.36
CA HIS A 179 3.36 16.02 6.12
C HIS A 179 3.47 15.64 4.65
N PHE A 180 3.18 16.56 3.73
CA PHE A 180 3.23 16.34 2.30
C PHE A 180 4.52 16.94 1.74
N ARG A 181 5.20 16.21 0.86
CA ARG A 181 6.43 16.72 0.21
C ARG A 181 6.16 17.99 -0.60
N GLU A 182 5.02 18.03 -1.28
CA GLU A 182 4.68 19.07 -2.25
C GLU A 182 3.24 19.54 -2.03
N ALA A 183 3.02 20.85 -2.13
CA ALA A 183 1.72 21.44 -1.87
C ALA A 183 0.66 20.93 -2.86
N GLY A 184 -0.49 20.49 -2.35
CA GLY A 184 -1.59 19.97 -3.17
C GLY A 184 -1.33 18.59 -3.79
N LYS A 185 -0.27 17.90 -3.35
CA LYS A 185 0.18 16.62 -3.89
C LYS A 185 0.22 15.53 -2.82
N THR A 186 -0.25 14.34 -3.14
CA THR A 186 -0.33 13.17 -2.25
C THR A 186 0.54 12.00 -2.74
N GLU A 187 1.38 12.23 -3.74
CA GLU A 187 2.28 11.22 -4.28
C GLU A 187 3.40 10.84 -3.28
N ASN A 188 3.77 11.76 -2.37
CA ASN A 188 4.73 11.48 -1.29
C ASN A 188 4.33 12.22 -0.01
N TYR A 189 4.04 11.48 1.07
CA TYR A 189 3.62 12.03 2.36
C TYR A 189 3.87 11.01 3.49
N TYR A 190 3.66 11.42 4.74
CA TYR A 190 3.74 10.51 5.88
C TYR A 190 2.62 10.73 6.89
N LEU A 191 2.26 9.67 7.60
CA LEU A 191 1.32 9.69 8.71
C LEU A 191 1.91 8.92 9.89
N SER A 192 1.68 9.40 11.10
CA SER A 192 2.07 8.69 12.33
C SER A 192 0.89 7.94 12.94
N PHE A 193 1.14 6.92 13.75
CA PHE A 193 0.13 6.31 14.60
C PHE A 193 0.78 5.68 15.83
N GLN A 194 0.00 5.50 16.90
CA GLN A 194 0.44 4.80 18.10
C GLN A 194 -0.24 3.45 18.20
N ALA A 195 0.53 2.40 18.48
CA ALA A 195 0.00 1.06 18.72
C ALA A 195 0.94 0.28 19.64
N GLY A 196 0.37 -0.52 20.55
CA GLY A 196 1.15 -1.33 21.50
C GLY A 196 2.18 -0.54 22.31
N GLY A 197 1.87 0.71 22.66
CA GLY A 197 2.78 1.60 23.42
C GLY A 197 3.99 2.13 22.63
N MET A 198 3.98 2.00 21.31
CA MET A 198 5.06 2.46 20.43
C MET A 198 4.55 3.49 19.42
N ASP A 199 5.45 4.40 19.04
CA ASP A 199 5.23 5.34 17.93
C ASP A 199 5.62 4.69 16.61
N PHE A 200 4.71 4.72 15.64
CA PHE A 200 4.93 4.27 14.27
C PHE A 200 4.74 5.42 13.29
N MET A 201 5.43 5.33 12.16
CA MET A 201 5.25 6.24 11.03
C MET A 201 5.21 5.46 9.73
N VAL A 202 4.28 5.82 8.85
CA VAL A 202 4.22 5.33 7.48
C VAL A 202 4.68 6.45 6.56
N ILE A 203 5.80 6.24 5.86
CA ILE A 203 6.26 7.13 4.79
C ILE A 203 5.90 6.48 3.47
N THR A 204 5.09 7.14 2.65
CA THR A 204 4.73 6.67 1.32
C THR A 204 5.49 7.45 0.25
N LEU A 205 6.02 6.72 -0.72
CA LEU A 205 6.80 7.22 -1.85
C LEU A 205 6.14 6.81 -3.16
N GLU A 206 6.05 7.74 -4.09
CA GLU A 206 5.52 7.51 -5.45
C GLU A 206 6.27 6.40 -6.18
N PHE A 207 5.65 5.81 -7.22
CA PHE A 207 6.36 4.89 -8.11
C PHE A 207 7.55 5.60 -8.78
N LYS A 208 8.70 4.92 -8.76
CA LYS A 208 9.99 5.46 -9.18
C LYS A 208 10.23 6.83 -8.52
N PRO A 209 10.38 6.90 -7.19
CA PRO A 209 10.53 8.17 -6.50
C PRO A 209 11.73 8.93 -7.05
N ARG A 210 11.57 10.24 -7.21
CA ARG A 210 12.64 11.12 -7.69
C ARG A 210 13.67 11.33 -6.57
N ASP A 211 14.86 11.83 -6.92
CA ASP A 211 15.93 12.05 -5.93
C ASP A 211 15.49 13.00 -4.82
N GLU A 212 14.71 14.03 -5.17
CA GLU A 212 14.15 14.97 -4.21
C GLU A 212 13.04 14.37 -3.33
N ALA A 213 12.38 13.30 -3.77
CA ALA A 213 11.46 12.54 -2.91
C ALA A 213 12.20 11.66 -1.91
N ILE A 214 13.27 11.00 -2.36
CA ILE A 214 14.20 10.27 -1.49
C ILE A 214 14.86 11.21 -0.47
N ALA A 215 15.32 12.38 -0.90
CA ALA A 215 15.94 13.37 -0.02
C ALA A 215 14.96 13.90 1.04
N TRP A 216 13.72 14.20 0.65
CA TRP A 216 12.66 14.58 1.58
C TRP A 216 12.38 13.44 2.60
N ALA A 217 12.28 12.19 2.15
CA ALA A 217 12.00 11.07 3.06
C ALA A 217 13.14 10.82 4.05
N ASN A 218 14.40 11.02 3.64
CA ASN A 218 15.55 11.00 4.56
C ASN A 218 15.37 12.05 5.67
N GLN A 219 15.01 13.29 5.33
CA GLN A 219 14.78 14.35 6.32
C GLN A 219 13.63 14.03 7.27
N VAL A 220 12.56 13.40 6.76
CA VAL A 220 11.44 12.95 7.59
C VAL A 220 11.92 11.89 8.58
N ALA A 221 12.62 10.85 8.12
CA ALA A 221 13.11 9.78 9.00
C ALA A 221 14.08 10.30 10.08
N GLU A 222 14.99 11.20 9.71
CA GLU A 222 15.97 11.83 10.63
C GLU A 222 15.31 12.68 11.72
N LYS A 223 14.20 13.36 11.40
CA LYS A 223 13.44 14.17 12.37
C LYS A 223 12.61 13.32 13.33
N HIS A 224 12.44 12.04 13.07
CA HIS A 224 11.58 11.14 13.85
C HIS A 224 12.33 9.90 14.37
N PRO A 225 13.46 10.05 15.09
CA PRO A 225 14.32 8.93 15.48
C PRO A 225 13.63 7.91 16.41
N ASN A 226 12.59 8.32 17.13
CA ASN A 226 11.84 7.45 18.06
C ASN A 226 10.69 6.68 17.40
N HIS A 227 10.35 6.99 16.13
CA HIS A 227 9.28 6.29 15.42
C HIS A 227 9.82 5.02 14.76
N ARG A 228 9.05 3.93 14.81
CA ARG A 228 9.28 2.74 13.97
C ARG A 228 8.66 3.00 12.60
N ILE A 229 9.50 3.08 11.58
CA ILE A 229 9.10 3.51 10.25
C ILE A 229 8.79 2.31 9.35
N VAL A 230 7.60 2.35 8.75
CA VAL A 230 7.18 1.55 7.61
C VAL A 230 7.29 2.41 6.36
N VAL A 231 8.02 1.94 5.35
CA VAL A 231 8.09 2.59 4.03
C VAL A 231 7.11 1.89 3.09
N VAL A 232 6.29 2.67 2.39
CA VAL A 232 5.37 2.17 1.36
C VAL A 232 5.81 2.74 0.02
N THR A 233 6.05 1.89 -0.96
CA THR A 233 6.31 2.31 -2.35
C THR A 233 5.85 1.20 -3.30
N HIS A 234 5.76 1.46 -4.60
CA HIS A 234 5.18 0.46 -5.50
C HIS A 234 6.21 -0.54 -6.05
N GLY A 235 7.14 -0.08 -6.90
CA GLY A 235 8.16 -0.95 -7.51
C GLY A 235 9.41 -1.03 -6.64
N TYR A 236 9.63 -2.17 -5.98
CA TYR A 236 10.74 -2.30 -5.02
C TYR A 236 11.44 -3.65 -5.07
N LEU A 237 10.72 -4.76 -4.96
CA LEU A 237 11.27 -6.11 -5.17
C LEU A 237 10.91 -6.64 -6.57
N THR A 238 11.71 -7.58 -7.04
CA THR A 238 11.36 -8.48 -8.11
C THR A 238 10.60 -9.68 -7.54
N LYS A 239 9.85 -10.41 -8.37
CA LYS A 239 9.18 -11.68 -8.00
C LYS A 239 10.08 -12.75 -7.36
N LYS A 240 11.40 -12.59 -7.44
CA LYS A 240 12.41 -13.47 -6.85
C LYS A 240 12.89 -13.01 -5.47
N GLY A 241 12.28 -11.97 -4.88
CA GLY A 241 12.70 -11.41 -3.60
C GLY A 241 14.07 -10.74 -3.65
N ARG A 242 14.37 -10.04 -4.75
CA ARG A 242 15.58 -9.20 -4.91
C ARG A 242 15.15 -7.76 -5.15
N LEU A 243 15.94 -6.80 -4.66
CA LEU A 243 15.77 -5.38 -5.00
C LEU A 243 15.74 -5.20 -6.53
N SER A 244 14.81 -4.38 -7.02
CA SER A 244 14.74 -4.01 -8.43
C SER A 244 15.87 -3.05 -8.78
N GLU A 245 16.52 -3.23 -9.93
CA GLU A 245 17.69 -2.44 -10.34
C GLU A 245 17.31 -1.42 -11.41
N SER A 246 16.74 -1.90 -12.51
CA SER A 246 16.26 -1.10 -13.64
C SER A 246 14.93 -1.66 -14.13
N ASP A 247 14.08 -0.78 -14.63
CA ASP A 247 12.83 -1.11 -15.28
C ASP A 247 12.79 -0.50 -16.69
N GLY A 248 11.84 -0.95 -17.51
CA GLY A 248 11.69 -0.50 -18.89
C GLY A 248 10.84 0.76 -19.04
N TYR A 249 10.54 1.50 -17.97
CA TYR A 249 9.64 2.65 -18.05
C TYR A 249 10.38 3.91 -18.53
N PRO A 250 9.76 4.74 -19.37
CA PRO A 250 10.39 5.92 -19.95
C PRO A 250 10.57 7.07 -18.96
N ILE A 251 9.83 7.10 -17.84
CA ILE A 251 10.03 8.14 -16.82
C ILE A 251 11.33 7.91 -16.06
N LYS A 252 12.04 8.99 -15.72
CA LYS A 252 13.21 8.93 -14.83
C LYS A 252 12.78 8.80 -13.38
N GLY A 253 13.50 8.02 -12.59
CA GLY A 253 13.31 7.89 -11.14
C GLY A 253 14.03 6.64 -10.63
N ASN A 254 13.92 6.40 -9.33
CA ASN A 254 14.76 5.44 -8.64
C ASN A 254 14.14 4.04 -8.53
N SER A 255 14.99 3.02 -8.61
CA SER A 255 14.62 1.62 -8.43
C SER A 255 14.66 1.22 -6.96
N GLY A 256 14.20 0.00 -6.64
CA GLY A 256 14.24 -0.54 -5.29
C GLY A 256 15.66 -0.60 -4.71
N GLN A 257 16.66 -0.90 -5.53
CA GLN A 257 18.06 -0.88 -5.13
C GLN A 257 18.51 0.52 -4.71
N VAL A 258 18.17 1.55 -5.50
CA VAL A 258 18.54 2.93 -5.17
C VAL A 258 17.78 3.43 -3.94
N ILE A 259 16.49 3.09 -3.81
CA ILE A 259 15.70 3.38 -2.59
C ILE A 259 16.35 2.73 -1.37
N TRP A 260 16.79 1.48 -1.48
CA TRP A 260 17.49 0.77 -0.41
C TRP A 260 18.79 1.48 -0.02
N GLU A 261 19.66 1.72 -0.99
CA GLU A 261 21.00 2.27 -0.76
C GLU A 261 20.96 3.72 -0.25
N ASN A 262 20.07 4.55 -0.80
CA ASN A 262 20.05 5.99 -0.55
C ASN A 262 19.03 6.45 0.49
N PHE A 263 18.16 5.56 0.96
CA PHE A 263 17.16 5.86 1.99
C PHE A 263 17.03 4.73 3.02
N VAL A 264 16.42 3.59 2.66
CA VAL A 264 15.96 2.60 3.65
C VAL A 264 17.10 2.08 4.52
N SER A 265 18.23 1.69 3.92
CA SER A 265 19.37 1.15 4.67
C SER A 265 20.08 2.18 5.55
N ARG A 266 19.83 3.48 5.37
CA ARG A 266 20.54 4.56 6.06
C ARG A 266 19.95 4.93 7.42
N HIS A 267 18.76 4.44 7.73
CA HIS A 267 18.02 4.82 8.94
C HIS A 267 17.80 3.60 9.84
N SER A 268 18.26 3.70 11.09
CA SER A 268 18.15 2.62 12.08
C SER A 268 16.72 2.37 12.54
N ASN A 269 15.83 3.33 12.32
CA ASN A 269 14.44 3.30 12.74
C ASN A 269 13.46 2.82 11.66
N ILE A 270 13.94 2.48 10.45
CA ILE A 270 13.15 1.79 9.42
C ILE A 270 13.27 0.28 9.64
N PHE A 271 12.14 -0.42 9.69
CA PHE A 271 12.10 -1.88 9.93
C PHE A 271 11.26 -2.66 8.92
N LEU A 272 10.42 -1.97 8.13
CA LEU A 272 9.52 -2.60 7.17
C LEU A 272 9.39 -1.77 5.89
N VAL A 273 9.44 -2.46 4.75
CA VAL A 273 9.05 -1.93 3.43
C VAL A 273 7.87 -2.76 2.91
N LEU A 274 6.80 -2.08 2.49
CA LEU A 274 5.64 -2.66 1.83
C LEU A 274 5.59 -2.19 0.38
N SER A 275 5.40 -3.14 -0.54
CA SER A 275 5.44 -2.88 -1.98
C SER A 275 4.50 -3.75 -2.82
N GLY A 276 4.32 -3.39 -4.09
CA GLY A 276 3.44 -4.06 -5.06
C GLY A 276 4.16 -4.44 -6.36
N HIS A 277 3.50 -4.26 -7.50
CA HIS A 277 4.11 -4.27 -8.85
C HIS A 277 4.48 -5.64 -9.43
N ALA A 278 5.42 -6.37 -8.81
CA ALA A 278 6.04 -7.56 -9.41
C ALA A 278 5.62 -8.86 -8.71
N GLY A 279 4.42 -8.88 -8.14
CA GLY A 279 3.82 -10.02 -7.45
C GLY A 279 4.50 -10.38 -6.12
N GLU A 280 3.95 -11.41 -5.49
CA GLU A 280 4.27 -11.78 -4.12
C GLU A 280 5.74 -12.20 -3.95
N SER A 281 6.45 -11.49 -3.07
CA SER A 281 7.78 -11.89 -2.64
C SER A 281 8.12 -11.30 -1.27
N ARG A 282 9.13 -11.87 -0.62
CA ARG A 282 9.66 -11.31 0.63
C ARG A 282 11.16 -11.38 0.64
N PHE A 283 11.77 -10.39 1.27
CA PHE A 283 13.20 -10.31 1.49
C PHE A 283 13.46 -9.69 2.86
N THR A 284 14.60 -9.99 3.47
CA THR A 284 15.04 -9.31 4.70
C THR A 284 16.51 -9.01 4.54
N SER A 285 16.89 -7.79 4.90
CA SER A 285 18.26 -7.30 4.76
C SER A 285 18.63 -6.50 5.99
N GLU A 286 19.93 -6.46 6.29
CA GLU A 286 20.47 -5.64 7.38
C GLU A 286 20.77 -4.23 6.86
N GLY A 287 20.25 -3.22 7.54
CA GLY A 287 20.57 -1.82 7.30
C GLY A 287 21.99 -1.46 7.76
N ARG A 288 22.47 -0.27 7.41
CA ARG A 288 23.83 0.20 7.72
C ARG A 288 24.11 0.35 9.22
N HIS A 289 23.07 0.32 10.04
CA HIS A 289 23.14 0.39 11.51
C HIS A 289 22.90 -0.97 12.19
N GLY A 290 22.86 -2.06 11.42
CA GLY A 290 22.61 -3.41 11.95
C GLY A 290 21.13 -3.75 12.18
N ASN A 291 20.20 -2.81 11.91
CA ASN A 291 18.77 -3.07 12.01
C ASN A 291 18.28 -3.99 10.89
N LEU A 292 17.45 -4.98 11.22
CA LEU A 292 16.79 -5.79 10.20
C LEU A 292 15.64 -5.01 9.57
N VAL A 293 15.59 -5.05 8.24
CA VAL A 293 14.49 -4.48 7.46
C VAL A 293 13.80 -5.59 6.69
N HIS A 294 12.54 -5.86 7.08
CA HIS A 294 11.66 -6.77 6.37
C HIS A 294 11.08 -6.06 5.14
N GLN A 295 11.05 -6.75 4.01
CA GLN A 295 10.62 -6.19 2.74
C GLN A 295 9.59 -7.15 2.18
N ILE A 296 8.33 -6.72 2.16
CA ILE A 296 7.20 -7.53 1.72
C ILE A 296 6.64 -6.90 0.46
N GLN A 297 6.50 -7.72 -0.57
CA GLN A 297 5.84 -7.37 -1.81
C GLN A 297 4.64 -8.27 -2.01
N SER A 298 3.53 -7.69 -2.45
CA SER A 298 2.27 -8.37 -2.69
C SER A 298 1.74 -8.01 -4.07
#